data_AF-A0A8B3CCD3-F1
#
_entry.id   AF-A0A8B3CCD3-F1
#
_cell.length_a   1.000
_cell.length_b   1.000
_cell.length_c   1.000
_cell.angle_alpha   90.00
_cell.angle_beta   90.00
_cell.angle_gamma   90.00
#
_symmetry.space_group_name_H-M   'P 1'
#
loop_
_entity.id
_entity.type
_entity.pdbx_description
1 polymer ?
#
loop_
_entity_poly.entity_id
_entity_poly.type
_entity_poly.pdbx_seq_one_letter_code
_entity_poly.pdbx_strand_id
1 'polypeptide(L)'
;MSTGSEDRFPLTVGEDTGDTIDVSLSPETTPGVYERRVACLMQSGLSEDEARRATATPLTLELFYGIGQGLFAVESEPLDSIRVYNPYDGTEVPNENLIYNR
;
A
#
# COMPACT_ATOMS: atom_id res chain seq x y z
N MET A 1 -30.31 0.06 -2.55
CA MET A 1 -30.41 -1.42 -2.61
C MET A 1 -28.99 -1.89 -2.91
N SER A 2 -28.17 -2.15 -1.88
CA SER A 2 -26.79 -2.62 -2.11
C SER A 2 -26.86 -4.05 -2.62
N THR A 3 -26.17 -4.30 -3.72
CA THR A 3 -26.14 -5.57 -4.42
C THR A 3 -25.31 -6.56 -3.61
N GLY A 4 -25.83 -7.76 -3.33
CA GLY A 4 -25.23 -8.78 -2.43
C GLY A 4 -23.86 -9.35 -2.82
N SER A 5 -23.07 -8.64 -3.62
CA SER A 5 -21.67 -8.93 -3.91
C SER A 5 -20.71 -8.39 -2.84
N GLU A 6 -20.98 -7.23 -2.23
CA GLU A 6 -20.11 -6.63 -1.20
C GLU A 6 -20.16 -7.42 0.11
N ASP A 7 -21.34 -7.92 0.51
CA ASP A 7 -21.48 -8.81 1.68
C ASP A 7 -20.75 -10.15 1.50
N ARG A 8 -20.53 -10.58 0.24
CA ARG A 8 -19.85 -11.83 -0.07
C ARG A 8 -18.33 -11.67 -0.16
N PHE A 9 -17.87 -10.48 -0.54
CA PHE A 9 -16.45 -10.15 -0.68
C PHE A 9 -16.19 -8.79 -0.03
N PRO A 10 -16.19 -8.76 1.32
CA PRO A 10 -15.90 -7.53 2.02
C PRO A 10 -14.47 -7.09 1.69
N LEU A 11 -14.28 -5.80 1.47
CA LEU A 11 -12.96 -5.21 1.32
C LEU A 11 -12.40 -4.95 2.71
N THR A 12 -11.40 -5.70 3.14
CA THR A 12 -10.79 -5.60 4.48
C THR A 12 -9.29 -5.78 4.41
N VAL A 13 -8.58 -5.29 5.43
CA VAL A 13 -7.16 -5.58 5.70
C VAL A 13 -7.09 -6.56 6.87
N GLY A 14 -6.29 -7.62 6.73
CA GLY A 14 -6.06 -8.61 7.78
C GLY A 14 -4.87 -9.53 7.46
N GLU A 15 -4.21 -10.08 8.50
CA GLU A 15 -2.96 -10.85 8.38
C GLU A 15 -3.06 -12.08 7.44
N ASP A 16 -4.21 -12.74 7.39
CA ASP A 16 -4.44 -13.97 6.61
C ASP A 16 -5.13 -13.73 5.26
N THR A 17 -5.34 -12.47 4.87
CA THR A 17 -6.14 -12.09 3.70
C THR A 17 -5.44 -11.07 2.82
N GLY A 18 -5.63 -11.15 1.51
CA GLY A 18 -5.15 -10.15 0.56
C GLY A 18 -4.11 -10.68 -0.42
N ASP A 19 -4.16 -10.16 -1.65
CA ASP A 19 -3.14 -10.42 -2.66
C ASP A 19 -2.05 -9.34 -2.55
N THR A 20 -0.78 -9.73 -2.64
CA THR A 20 0.35 -8.79 -2.61
C THR A 20 1.16 -8.84 -3.90
N ILE A 21 1.81 -7.72 -4.23
CA ILE A 21 2.79 -7.63 -5.30
C ILE A 21 4.05 -6.91 -4.82
N ASP A 22 5.20 -7.36 -5.29
CA ASP A 22 6.46 -6.65 -5.07
C ASP A 22 6.74 -5.70 -6.24
N VAL A 23 6.94 -4.42 -5.92
CA VAL A 23 7.24 -3.37 -6.87
C VAL A 23 8.70 -2.94 -6.70
N SER A 24 9.50 -3.20 -7.72
CA SER A 24 10.87 -2.69 -7.82
C SER A 24 10.87 -1.30 -8.45
N LEU A 25 11.57 -0.36 -7.82
CA LEU A 25 11.72 0.99 -8.36
C LEU A 25 13.03 1.13 -9.11
N SER A 26 12.99 1.83 -10.24
CA SER A 26 14.18 2.12 -11.03
C SER A 26 14.07 3.46 -11.76
N PRO A 27 15.20 4.12 -12.06
CA PRO A 27 15.22 5.33 -12.88
C PRO A 27 14.63 5.14 -14.28
N GLU A 28 14.63 3.91 -14.81
CA GLU A 28 14.20 3.62 -16.18
C GLU A 28 12.69 3.38 -16.27
N THR A 29 12.11 2.67 -15.30
CA THR A 29 10.72 2.21 -15.35
C THR A 29 9.80 3.04 -14.47
N THR A 30 10.31 3.60 -13.37
CA THR A 30 9.54 4.34 -12.36
C THR A 30 10.28 5.61 -11.89
N PRO A 31 10.84 6.45 -12.81
CA PRO A 31 11.74 7.55 -12.46
C PRO A 31 11.19 8.49 -11.40
N GLY A 32 9.90 8.85 -11.52
CA GLY A 32 9.27 9.81 -10.61
C GLY A 32 9.09 9.27 -9.19
N VAL A 33 8.80 7.99 -9.02
CA VAL A 33 8.62 7.37 -7.69
C VAL A 33 9.98 7.04 -7.09
N TYR A 34 10.92 6.57 -7.92
CA TYR A 34 12.30 6.31 -7.54
C TYR A 34 12.96 7.53 -6.88
N GLU A 35 12.96 8.68 -7.53
CA GLU A 35 13.60 9.90 -6.99
C GLU A 35 12.90 10.41 -5.72
N ARG A 36 11.57 10.23 -5.61
CA ARG A 36 10.84 10.55 -4.37
C ARG A 36 11.25 9.65 -3.21
N ARG A 37 11.43 8.35 -3.46
CA ARG A 37 11.89 7.41 -2.42
C ARG A 37 13.32 7.73 -1.98
N VAL A 38 14.22 8.03 -2.91
CA VAL A 38 15.58 8.49 -2.59
C VAL A 38 15.52 9.74 -1.70
N ALA A 39 14.70 10.74 -2.05
CA ALA A 39 14.53 11.94 -1.24
C ALA A 39 13.97 11.67 0.17
N CYS A 40 13.02 10.74 0.31
CA CYS A 40 12.51 10.33 1.63
C CYS A 40 13.59 9.64 2.48
N LEU A 41 14.39 8.76 1.87
CA LEU A 41 15.48 8.06 2.55
C LEU A 41 16.63 9.02 2.95
N MET A 42 16.88 10.06 2.16
CA MET A 42 17.82 11.11 2.56
C MET A 42 17.29 11.92 3.74
N GLN A 43 15.98 12.18 3.80
CA GLN A 43 15.35 12.84 4.95
C GLN A 43 15.44 12.01 6.24
N SER A 44 15.57 10.68 6.16
CA SER A 44 15.82 9.82 7.32
C SER A 44 17.29 9.78 7.75
N GLY A 45 18.17 10.54 7.09
CA GLY A 45 19.58 10.72 7.46
C GLY A 45 20.58 9.91 6.64
N LEU A 46 20.12 9.17 5.62
CA LEU A 46 21.04 8.47 4.71
C LEU A 46 21.73 9.43 3.75
N SER A 47 22.96 9.11 3.38
CA SER A 47 23.60 9.75 2.22
C SER A 47 22.87 9.39 0.93
N GLU A 48 23.05 10.18 -0.14
CA GLU A 48 22.42 9.90 -1.44
C GLU A 48 22.76 8.50 -1.97
N ASP A 49 24.02 8.09 -1.86
CA ASP A 49 24.46 6.76 -2.28
C ASP A 49 23.81 5.63 -1.47
N GLU A 50 23.65 5.82 -0.16
CA GLU A 50 22.93 4.86 0.70
C GLU A 50 21.44 4.81 0.38
N ALA A 51 20.81 5.97 0.16
CA ALA A 51 19.41 6.06 -0.22
C ALA A 51 19.13 5.39 -1.57
N ARG A 52 20.00 5.59 -2.57
CA ARG A 52 19.89 4.93 -3.88
C ARG A 52 20.06 3.42 -3.78
N ARG A 53 20.99 2.93 -2.93
CA ARG A 53 21.12 1.49 -2.64
C ARG A 53 19.90 0.92 -1.93
N ALA A 54 19.38 1.61 -0.92
CA ALA A 54 18.20 1.17 -0.17
C ALA A 54 16.92 1.17 -1.04
N THR A 55 16.85 2.03 -2.06
CA THR A 55 15.74 2.05 -3.03
C THR A 55 15.68 0.78 -3.90
N ALA A 56 16.78 0.02 -4.01
CA ALA A 56 16.81 -1.24 -4.75
C ALA A 56 16.00 -2.35 -4.07
N THR A 57 15.65 -2.21 -2.79
CA THR A 57 14.76 -3.14 -2.09
C THR A 57 13.32 -2.95 -2.59
N PRO A 58 12.67 -4.00 -3.14
CA PRO A 58 11.28 -3.93 -3.57
C PRO A 58 10.32 -3.51 -2.45
N LEU A 59 9.24 -2.84 -2.82
CA LEU A 59 8.12 -2.51 -1.93
C LEU A 59 7.03 -3.54 -2.12
N THR A 60 6.58 -4.15 -1.04
CA THR A 60 5.39 -5.01 -1.06
C THR A 60 4.15 -4.12 -0.95
N LEU A 61 3.26 -4.23 -1.93
CA LEU A 61 1.97 -3.56 -1.94
C LEU A 61 0.85 -4.58 -1.76
N GLU A 62 -0.12 -4.26 -0.92
CA GLU A 62 -1.38 -5.00 -0.80
C GLU A 62 -2.40 -4.50 -1.82
N LEU A 63 -3.05 -5.42 -2.52
CA LEU A 63 -3.99 -5.14 -3.60
C LEU A 63 -5.43 -5.16 -3.10
N PHE A 64 -6.18 -4.15 -3.51
CA PHE A 64 -7.58 -3.95 -3.18
C PHE A 64 -8.39 -3.75 -4.45
N TYR A 65 -9.53 -4.44 -4.58
CA TYR A 65 -10.43 -4.25 -5.70
C TYR A 65 -11.83 -3.89 -5.21
N GLY A 66 -12.24 -2.64 -5.45
CA GLY A 66 -13.61 -2.20 -5.22
C GLY A 66 -14.53 -2.68 -6.34
N ILE A 67 -15.55 -3.48 -6.02
CA ILE A 67 -16.50 -3.99 -7.01
C ILE A 67 -17.21 -2.81 -7.69
N GLY A 68 -17.04 -2.69 -9.01
CA GLY A 68 -17.61 -1.57 -9.78
C GLY A 68 -16.84 -0.25 -9.65
N GLN A 69 -15.70 -0.22 -8.97
CA GLN A 69 -14.87 0.97 -8.79
C GLN A 69 -13.51 0.84 -9.47
N GLY A 70 -12.71 -0.15 -9.08
CA GLY A 70 -11.37 -0.35 -9.65
C GLY A 70 -10.35 -0.98 -8.69
N LEU A 71 -9.16 -1.23 -9.23
CA LEU A 71 -8.00 -1.74 -8.50
C LEU A 71 -7.19 -0.58 -7.91
N PHE A 72 -6.83 -0.70 -6.64
CA PHE A 72 -5.85 0.17 -6.00
C PHE A 72 -4.92 -0.65 -5.09
N ALA A 73 -3.83 -0.04 -4.65
CA ALA A 73 -2.83 -0.72 -3.83
C ALA A 73 -2.22 0.24 -2.81
N VAL A 74 -1.81 -0.30 -1.66
CA VAL A 74 -1.16 0.44 -0.57
C VAL A 74 0.08 -0.34 -0.13
N GLU A 75 1.16 0.36 0.25
CA GLU A 75 2.33 -0.30 0.85
C GLU A 75 1.90 -1.11 2.08
N SER A 76 2.36 -2.36 2.18
CA SER A 76 1.89 -3.30 3.22
C SER A 76 2.35 -2.91 4.61
N GLU A 77 3.61 -2.47 4.78
CA GLU A 77 4.18 -2.15 6.11
C GLU A 77 3.35 -1.09 6.88
N PRO A 78 2.92 0.05 6.29
CA PRO A 78 2.07 0.99 7.00
C PRO A 78 0.74 0.43 7.51
N LEU A 79 0.18 -0.62 6.91
CA LEU A 79 -1.15 -1.16 7.24
C LEU A 79 -1.24 -1.65 8.68
N ASP A 80 -0.13 -1.98 9.32
CA ASP A 80 -0.10 -2.35 10.74
C ASP A 80 -0.39 -1.18 11.68
N SER A 81 -0.37 0.06 11.17
CA SER A 81 -0.42 1.27 11.97
C SER A 81 -1.35 2.37 11.45
N ILE A 82 -1.84 2.26 10.20
CA ILE A 82 -2.67 3.30 9.58
C ILE A 82 -4.07 2.81 9.22
N ARG A 83 -5.01 3.76 9.20
CA ARG A 83 -6.30 3.58 8.54
C ARG A 83 -6.15 3.85 7.05
N VAL A 84 -6.79 3.03 6.24
CA VAL A 84 -6.83 3.17 4.78
C VAL A 84 -8.24 3.49 4.34
N TYR A 85 -8.33 4.34 3.32
CA TYR A 85 -9.58 4.76 2.73
C TYR A 85 -9.59 4.38 1.25
N ASN A 86 -10.72 3.86 0.79
CA ASN A 86 -10.94 3.56 -0.61
C ASN A 86 -10.84 4.87 -1.43
N PRO A 87 -9.93 4.96 -2.41
CA PRO A 87 -9.67 6.20 -3.12
C PRO A 87 -10.82 6.63 -4.04
N TYR A 88 -11.78 5.75 -4.33
CA TYR A 88 -12.87 6.02 -5.26
C TYR A 88 -14.11 6.63 -4.61
N ASP A 89 -14.38 6.32 -3.33
CA ASP A 89 -15.58 6.79 -2.62
C ASP A 89 -15.28 7.38 -1.23
N GLY A 90 -14.04 7.28 -0.73
CA GLY A 90 -13.62 7.79 0.56
C GLY A 90 -14.07 6.96 1.76
N THR A 91 -14.65 5.76 1.55
CA THR A 91 -15.03 4.86 2.64
C THR A 91 -13.81 4.25 3.31
N GLU A 92 -13.86 4.05 4.63
CA GLU A 92 -12.77 3.38 5.35
C GLU A 92 -12.76 1.89 5.00
N VAL A 93 -11.59 1.36 4.66
CA VAL A 93 -11.38 -0.09 4.52
C VAL A 93 -11.15 -0.63 5.93
N PRO A 94 -12.04 -1.48 6.47
CA PRO A 94 -11.85 -2.07 7.80
C PRO A 94 -10.49 -2.77 7.89
N ASN A 95 -9.75 -2.47 8.95
CA ASN A 95 -8.41 -3.00 9.15
C ASN A 95 -8.33 -3.71 10.51
N GLU A 96 -8.22 -5.04 10.46
CA GLU A 96 -8.20 -5.91 11.63
C GLU A 96 -6.89 -5.80 12.40
N ASN A 97 -5.78 -5.45 11.74
CA ASN A 97 -4.46 -5.30 12.37
C ASN A 97 -4.47 -4.19 13.44
N LEU A 98 -5.34 -3.19 13.28
CA LEU A 98 -5.47 -2.07 14.24
C LEU A 98 -6.21 -2.46 15.53
N ILE A 99 -6.92 -3.60 15.55
CA ILE A 99 -7.72 -4.03 16.70
C ILE A 99 -6.83 -4.59 17.82
N TYR A 100 -5.70 -5.23 17.47
CA TYR A 100 -4.76 -5.83 18.42
C TYR A 100 -3.74 -4.83 19.01
N ASN A 101 -3.68 -3.60 18.46
CA ASN A 101 -2.80 -2.52 18.93
C ASN A 101 -3.47 -1.58 19.96
N ARG A 102 -4.54 -2.02 20.65
CA ARG A 102 -5.26 -1.28 21.70
C ARG A 102 -5.12 -1.88 23.09
#